data_AF-A0A7S1EEN4-F1
#
_entry.id   AF-A0A7S1EEN4-F1
#
_cell.length_a   1.000
_cell.length_b   1.000
_cell.length_c   1.000
_cell.angle_alpha   90.00
_cell.angle_beta   90.00
_cell.angle_gamma   90.00
#
_symmetry.space_group_name_H-M   'P 1'
#
loop_
_entity.id
_entity.type
_entity.pdbx_description
1 polymer ?
#
loop_
_entity_poly.entity_id
_entity_poly.type
_entity_poly.pdbx_seq_one_letter_code
_entity_poly.pdbx_strand_id
1 'polypeptide(L)'
;NYLLLDKMSYIMTHPQLLDEKYMGRPVTYGKSLNKEYRKKELMRITEENQQILRRIQHKEPYYSHEAWTNDARLSEEYLRNCAEYPICLPSSQLFSRSPPSRVTRTPRARQQREGEEDW
;
A
#
# COMPACT_ATOMS: atom_id res chain seq x y z
N ASN A 1 -52.07 29.84 -4.30
CA ASN A 1 -50.68 29.54 -3.93
C ASN A 1 -50.49 29.46 -2.42
N TYR A 2 -51.16 30.31 -1.63
CA TYR A 2 -51.13 30.28 -0.15
C TYR A 2 -51.39 28.92 0.50
N LEU A 3 -52.41 28.17 0.07
CA LEU A 3 -52.76 26.88 0.70
C LEU A 3 -51.66 25.82 0.58
N LEU A 4 -50.90 25.84 -0.52
CA LEU A 4 -49.78 24.91 -0.72
C LEU A 4 -48.59 25.31 0.17
N LEU A 5 -48.26 26.60 0.19
CA LEU A 5 -47.18 27.14 1.01
C LEU A 5 -47.46 26.92 2.50
N ASP A 6 -48.70 27.09 2.92
CA ASP A 6 -49.15 26.86 4.30
C ASP A 6 -49.04 25.38 4.68
N LYS A 7 -49.46 24.46 3.80
CA LYS A 7 -49.28 23.01 4.00
C LYS A 7 -47.81 22.58 4.01
N MET A 8 -46.99 23.15 3.13
CA MET A 8 -45.55 22.86 3.10
C MET A 8 -44.85 23.39 4.36
N SER A 9 -45.15 24.62 4.77
CA SER A 9 -44.67 25.21 6.02
C SER A 9 -45.08 24.36 7.23
N TYR A 10 -46.33 23.89 7.25
CA TYR A 10 -46.84 23.02 8.31
C TYR A 10 -46.09 21.68 8.37
N ILE A 11 -45.85 21.02 7.24
CA ILE A 11 -45.06 19.78 7.16
C ILE A 11 -43.61 19.99 7.59
N MET A 12 -43.01 21.12 7.20
CA MET A 12 -41.62 21.45 7.54
C MET A 12 -41.43 21.80 9.01
N THR A 13 -42.45 22.36 9.66
CA THR A 13 -42.40 22.77 11.09
C THR A 13 -42.81 21.66 12.05
N HIS A 14 -43.45 20.59 11.56
CA HIS A 14 -43.92 19.46 12.39
C HIS A 14 -43.36 18.11 11.90
N PRO A 15 -42.02 17.92 11.87
CA PRO A 15 -41.41 16.65 11.46
C PRO A 15 -41.80 15.47 12.36
N GLN A 16 -42.24 15.73 13.60
CA GLN A 16 -42.77 14.70 14.51
C GLN A 16 -44.12 14.07 14.09
N LEU A 17 -44.84 14.65 13.11
CA LEU A 17 -46.02 14.03 12.50
C LEU A 17 -45.67 13.01 11.41
N LEU A 18 -44.39 12.92 11.02
CA LEU A 18 -43.83 11.80 10.29
C LEU A 18 -43.60 10.66 11.29
N ASP A 19 -44.71 10.15 11.82
CA ASP A 19 -44.75 9.04 12.75
C ASP A 19 -43.94 7.87 12.18
N GLU A 20 -43.08 7.27 12.99
CA GLU A 20 -42.17 6.17 12.64
C GLU A 20 -42.92 4.98 11.99
N LYS A 21 -44.23 4.91 12.27
CA LYS A 21 -45.24 4.02 11.70
C LYS A 21 -45.42 4.12 10.18
N TYR A 22 -45.23 5.30 9.56
CA TYR A 22 -45.43 5.53 8.11
C TYR A 22 -44.14 5.68 7.32
N MET A 23 -43.03 5.97 7.99
CA MET A 23 -41.66 5.93 7.45
C MET A 23 -41.07 4.56 7.72
N GLY A 24 -41.73 3.49 7.21
CA GLY A 24 -41.45 2.10 7.55
C GLY A 24 -39.96 1.81 7.71
N ARG A 25 -39.61 1.07 8.79
CA ARG A 25 -38.26 0.80 9.32
C ARG A 25 -37.16 1.37 8.42
N PRO A 26 -36.33 2.35 8.88
CA PRO A 26 -35.28 2.93 8.05
C PRO A 26 -34.58 1.79 7.34
N VAL A 27 -34.42 1.87 6.02
CA VAL A 27 -33.80 0.81 5.22
C VAL A 27 -32.40 0.62 5.77
N THR A 28 -32.27 -0.20 6.81
CA THR A 28 -31.04 -0.45 7.54
C THR A 28 -30.27 -1.34 6.61
N TYR A 29 -29.56 -0.69 5.69
CA TYR A 29 -28.59 -1.23 4.76
C TYR A 29 -28.93 -2.67 4.37
N GLY A 30 -29.84 -2.82 3.41
CA GLY A 30 -30.19 -4.12 2.85
C GLY A 30 -28.91 -4.94 2.67
N LYS A 31 -28.82 -6.06 3.39
CA LYS A 31 -27.63 -6.92 3.44
C LYS A 31 -27.09 -7.01 2.02
N SER A 32 -25.93 -6.41 1.76
CA SER A 32 -25.37 -6.45 0.41
C SER A 32 -25.36 -7.90 -0.02
N LEU A 33 -26.06 -8.21 -1.12
CA LEU A 33 -26.19 -9.57 -1.65
C LEU A 33 -24.82 -10.26 -1.78
N ASN A 34 -23.77 -9.46 -1.97
CA ASN A 34 -22.39 -9.92 -2.15
C ASN A 34 -21.52 -9.86 -0.88
N LYS A 35 -22.09 -9.69 0.32
CA LYS A 35 -21.31 -9.54 1.57
C LYS A 35 -20.45 -10.78 1.84
N GLU A 36 -21.04 -11.96 1.67
CA GLU A 36 -20.32 -13.22 1.93
C GLU A 36 -19.24 -13.49 0.87
N TYR A 37 -19.53 -13.17 -0.39
CA TYR A 37 -18.53 -13.24 -1.46
C TYR A 37 -17.35 -12.29 -1.18
N ARG A 38 -17.63 -11.02 -0.85
CA ARG A 38 -16.59 -10.03 -0.48
C ARG A 38 -15.77 -10.49 0.72
N LYS A 39 -16.41 -11.10 1.73
CA LYS A 39 -15.73 -11.65 2.90
C LYS A 39 -14.80 -12.81 2.53
N LYS A 40 -15.25 -13.74 1.69
CA LYS A 40 -14.43 -14.86 1.19
C LYS A 40 -13.24 -14.36 0.36
N GLU A 41 -13.48 -13.42 -0.54
CA GLU A 41 -12.42 -12.84 -1.37
C GLU A 41 -11.39 -12.08 -0.51
N LEU A 42 -11.86 -11.34 0.50
CA LEU A 42 -10.96 -10.68 1.45
C LEU A 42 -10.09 -11.68 2.22
N MET A 43 -10.65 -12.81 2.66
CA MET A 43 -9.88 -13.87 3.32
C MET A 43 -8.84 -14.46 2.38
N ARG A 44 -9.23 -14.77 1.14
CA ARG A 44 -8.34 -15.30 0.10
C ARG A 44 -7.16 -14.36 -0.16
N ILE A 45 -7.43 -13.08 -0.39
CA ILE A 45 -6.41 -12.05 -0.60
C ILE A 45 -5.49 -11.95 0.62
N THR A 46 -6.04 -11.99 1.83
CA THR A 46 -5.26 -11.91 3.07
C THR A 46 -4.32 -13.10 3.21
N GLU A 47 -4.79 -14.30 2.90
CA GLU A 47 -3.97 -15.51 2.91
C GLU A 47 -2.85 -15.46 1.85
N GLU A 48 -3.17 -15.06 0.62
CA GLU A 48 -2.18 -14.89 -0.45
C GLU A 48 -1.11 -13.87 -0.05
N ASN A 49 -1.51 -12.73 0.53
CA ASN A 49 -0.59 -11.72 1.04
C ASN A 49 0.32 -12.27 2.14
N GLN A 50 -0.19 -13.08 3.05
CA GLN A 50 0.63 -13.73 4.09
C GLN A 50 1.62 -14.74 3.49
N GLN A 51 1.23 -15.48 2.45
CA GLN A 51 2.15 -16.38 1.74
C GLN A 51 3.26 -15.60 1.04
N ILE A 52 2.92 -14.51 0.35
CA ILE A 52 3.90 -13.62 -0.30
C ILE A 52 4.85 -13.03 0.73
N LEU A 53 4.33 -12.52 1.85
CA LEU A 53 5.15 -11.94 2.90
C LEU A 53 6.13 -12.97 3.48
N ARG A 54 5.66 -14.19 3.76
CA ARG A 54 6.54 -15.29 4.20
C ARG A 54 7.65 -15.54 3.18
N ARG A 55 7.34 -15.63 1.88
CA ARG A 55 8.36 -15.81 0.84
C ARG A 55 9.37 -14.67 0.80
N ILE A 56 8.93 -13.43 0.95
CA ILE A 56 9.83 -12.26 0.98
C ILE A 56 10.76 -12.32 2.20
N GLN A 57 10.22 -12.65 3.37
CA GLN A 57 10.99 -12.71 4.62
C GLN A 57 11.98 -13.87 4.65
N HIS A 58 11.62 -15.03 4.07
CA HIS A 58 12.50 -16.20 4.03
C HIS A 58 13.50 -16.15 2.87
N LYS A 59 13.27 -15.30 1.87
CA LYS A 59 14.18 -15.17 0.74
C LYS A 59 15.45 -14.45 1.20
N GLU A 60 16.57 -15.16 1.12
CA GLU A 60 17.88 -14.58 1.36
C GLU A 60 18.20 -13.46 0.35
N PRO A 61 18.94 -12.43 0.76
CA PRO A 61 19.42 -11.40 -0.15
C PRO A 61 20.33 -12.02 -1.21
N TYR A 62 19.87 -12.05 -2.46
CA TYR A 62 20.65 -12.57 -3.59
C TYR A 62 21.88 -11.72 -3.90
N TYR A 63 21.83 -10.43 -3.53
CA TYR A 63 22.92 -9.49 -3.74
C TYR A 63 23.84 -9.49 -2.51
N SER A 64 24.98 -10.16 -2.63
CA SER A 64 26.09 -10.07 -1.68
C SER A 64 27.26 -9.34 -2.32
N HIS A 65 27.53 -8.10 -1.88
CA HIS A 65 28.64 -7.31 -2.40
C HIS A 65 29.98 -8.02 -2.18
N GLU A 66 30.13 -8.75 -1.07
CA GLU A 66 31.34 -9.52 -0.78
C GLU A 66 31.57 -10.62 -1.82
N ALA A 67 30.52 -11.38 -2.15
CA ALA A 67 30.59 -12.41 -3.18
C ALA A 67 30.99 -11.81 -4.53
N TRP A 68 30.40 -10.67 -4.90
CA TRP A 68 30.71 -10.00 -6.16
C TRP A 68 32.12 -9.41 -6.18
N THR A 69 32.60 -8.87 -5.06
CA THR A 69 33.99 -8.39 -4.97
C THR A 69 35.00 -9.52 -5.10
N ASN A 70 34.71 -10.68 -4.51
CA ASN A 70 35.57 -11.85 -4.62
C ASN A 70 35.56 -12.41 -6.04
N ASP A 71 34.38 -12.51 -6.67
CA ASP A 71 34.24 -12.96 -8.05
C ASP A 71 34.95 -12.03 -9.05
N ALA A 72 34.86 -10.72 -8.82
CA ALA A 72 35.59 -9.73 -9.62
C ALA A 72 37.10 -9.86 -9.47
N ARG A 73 37.62 -10.08 -8.25
CA ARG A 73 39.05 -10.32 -8.00
C ARG A 73 39.54 -11.60 -8.68
N LEU A 74 38.77 -12.67 -8.57
CA LEU A 74 39.08 -13.95 -9.20
C LEU A 74 39.10 -13.83 -10.73
N SER A 75 38.12 -13.12 -11.29
CA SER A 75 38.05 -12.82 -12.72
C SER A 75 39.23 -11.98 -13.20
N GLU A 76 39.66 -11.00 -12.40
CA GLU A 76 40.87 -10.21 -12.67
C GLU A 76 42.13 -11.09 -12.68
N GLU A 77 42.26 -12.02 -11.74
CA GLU A 77 43.38 -12.97 -11.69
C GLU A 77 43.38 -13.90 -12.91
N TYR A 78 42.25 -14.50 -13.27
CA TYR A 78 42.14 -15.31 -14.48
C TYR A 78 42.46 -14.52 -15.73
N LEU A 79 41.99 -13.29 -15.82
CA LEU A 79 42.28 -12.42 -16.95
C LEU A 79 43.78 -12.15 -17.07
N ARG A 80 44.46 -11.83 -15.96
CA ARG A 80 45.92 -11.65 -15.93
C ARG A 80 46.67 -12.91 -16.34
N ASN A 81 46.21 -14.08 -15.90
CA ASN A 81 46.86 -15.36 -16.19
C ASN A 81 46.67 -15.81 -17.64
N CYS A 82 45.52 -15.49 -18.25
CA CYS A 82 45.20 -15.88 -19.64
C CYS A 82 45.70 -14.87 -20.68
N ALA A 83 46.15 -13.68 -20.28
CA ALA A 83 46.55 -12.66 -21.22
C ALA A 83 47.98 -12.86 -21.74
N GLU A 84 48.09 -12.91 -23.06
CA GLU A 84 49.38 -12.97 -23.77
C GLU A 84 50.16 -11.64 -23.67
N TYR A 85 49.45 -10.53 -23.43
CA TYR A 85 50.01 -9.18 -23.36
C TYR A 85 49.61 -8.50 -22.04
N PRO A 86 50.43 -7.56 -21.51
CA PRO A 86 50.11 -6.87 -20.27
C PRO A 86 48.83 -6.04 -20.40
N ILE A 87 47.88 -6.27 -19.49
CA ILE A 87 46.57 -5.63 -19.50
C ILE A 87 46.57 -4.47 -18.50
N CYS A 88 46.26 -3.27 -18.98
CA CYS A 88 46.04 -2.10 -18.14
C CYS A 88 44.59 -2.10 -17.64
N LEU A 89 44.36 -2.65 -16.45
CA LEU A 89 43.03 -2.57 -15.84
C LEU A 89 42.79 -1.16 -15.29
N PRO A 90 41.62 -0.55 -15.56
CA PRO A 90 41.30 0.77 -15.02
C PRO A 90 41.32 0.70 -13.49
N SER A 91 42.19 1.51 -12.87
CA SER A 91 42.28 1.64 -11.42
C SER A 91 40.90 1.98 -10.85
N SER A 92 40.50 1.24 -9.81
CA SER A 92 39.26 1.42 -9.05
C SER A 92 39.06 2.84 -8.50
N GLN A 93 40.09 3.69 -8.55
CA GLN A 93 40.05 5.11 -8.22
C GLN A 93 39.11 5.95 -9.12
N LEU A 94 38.82 5.50 -10.36
CA LEU A 94 37.93 6.24 -11.28
C LEU A 94 36.44 6.20 -10.88
N PHE A 95 36.06 5.36 -9.92
CA PHE A 95 34.67 5.20 -9.46
C PHE A 95 34.38 5.78 -8.06
N SER A 96 35.23 6.68 -7.55
CA SER A 96 34.91 7.50 -6.36
C SER A 96 33.83 8.56 -6.63
N ARG A 97 32.78 8.22 -7.39
CA ARG A 97 31.54 8.98 -7.37
C ARG A 97 30.85 8.63 -6.06
N SER A 98 31.00 9.53 -5.08
CA SER A 98 30.20 9.54 -3.86
C SER A 98 28.74 9.23 -4.19
N PRO A 99 28.10 8.25 -3.52
CA PRO A 99 26.73 7.89 -3.81
C PRO A 99 25.83 9.12 -3.59
N PRO A 100 24.86 9.40 -4.48
CA PRO A 100 23.90 10.46 -4.24
C PRO A 100 23.23 10.20 -2.89
N SER A 101 23.25 11.21 -2.03
CA SER A 101 22.65 11.18 -0.69
C SER A 101 21.25 10.56 -0.76
N ARG A 102 21.09 9.42 -0.08
CA ARG A 102 19.82 8.68 0.02
C ARG A 102 18.74 9.66 0.49
N VAL A 103 17.82 10.01 -0.41
CA VAL A 103 16.63 10.78 -0.05
C VAL A 103 15.79 9.92 0.89
N THR A 104 15.90 10.17 2.19
CA THR A 104 15.00 9.63 3.20
C THR A 104 13.62 10.23 2.92
N ARG A 105 12.76 9.46 2.25
CA ARG A 105 11.33 9.75 2.20
C ARG A 105 10.82 9.70 3.64
N THR A 106 10.66 10.86 4.26
CA THR A 106 9.97 11.00 5.53
C THR A 106 8.57 10.41 5.39
N PRO A 107 8.10 9.57 6.33
CA PRO A 107 6.73 9.09 6.28
C PRO A 107 5.79 10.29 6.43
N ARG A 108 4.88 10.45 5.46
CA ARG A 108 3.79 11.43 5.55
C ARG A 108 2.98 11.09 6.80
N ALA A 109 2.93 12.03 7.75
CA ALA A 109 2.15 11.88 8.96
C ALA A 109 0.71 11.49 8.60
N ARG A 110 0.29 10.34 9.12
CA ARG A 110 -1.08 9.85 9.04
C ARG A 110 -1.91 10.80 9.90
N GLN A 111 -2.62 11.74 9.27
CA GLN A 111 -3.59 12.59 9.94
C GLN A 111 -4.62 11.67 10.61
N GLN A 112 -4.56 11.58 11.93
CA GLN A 112 -5.63 10.98 12.73
C GLN A 112 -6.82 11.92 12.57
N ARG A 113 -7.87 11.45 11.87
CA ARG A 113 -9.21 12.00 12.07
C ARG A 113 -9.76 11.27 13.27
N GLU A 114 -9.60 11.89 14.44
CA GLU A 114 -10.42 11.66 15.61
C GLU A 114 -11.82 12.27 15.36
N GLY A 115 -12.87 11.59 15.83
CA GLY A 115 -14.28 12.01 15.76
C GLY A 115 -14.97 11.65 14.43
N GLU A 116 -16.10 10.96 14.36
CA GLU A 116 -17.18 10.76 15.33
C GLU A 116 -17.64 9.30 15.32
N GLU A 117 -17.76 8.74 16.52
CA GLU A 117 -18.67 7.63 16.80
C GLU A 117 -20.08 8.22 16.81
N ASP A 118 -20.90 7.90 15.81
CA ASP A 118 -22.35 8.02 15.90
C ASP A 118 -22.94 6.66 15.55
N TRP A 119 -23.67 6.12 16.52
CA TRP A 119 -24.38 4.83 16.49
C TRP A 119 -25.56 4.84 15.52
#